data_AF-A0A1F3V3Z9-F1
#
_entry.id   AF-A0A1F3V3Z9-F1
#
_cell.length_a   1.000
_cell.length_b   1.000
_cell.length_c   1.000
_cell.angle_alpha   90.00
_cell.angle_beta   90.00
_cell.angle_gamma   90.00
#
_symmetry.space_group_name_H-M   'P 1'
#
loop_
_entity.id
_entity.type
_entity.pdbx_description
1 polymer ?
#
loop_
_entity_poly.entity_id
_entity_poly.type
_entity_poly.pdbx_seq_one_letter_code
_entity_poly.pdbx_strand_id
1 'polypeptide(L)'
;MMRHFGRFLFFSVFLMGVTFARNESTRFYIEQNRKAENIFQYNSYENIISGGAAFLIGNIGYVLSDSGFLKLSYAAIQTIGIINIGQGIYKLKSPNVDASFYRMLTDNRIKYYSKEAIADRLLEILAKEERAKRLSLLYSSAFLATQYFLNATVYASEDKVENIYMFLGGINVIIAIYMGLYKDDSEKFYFGDDYDISPFAYQEDKNNFSTGAILTFRF
;
A
#
# COMPACT_ATOMS: atom_id res chain seq x y z
N MET A 1 62.49 -6.76 12.35
CA MET A 1 61.37 -7.02 13.29
C MET A 1 60.14 -6.10 13.10
N MET A 2 60.23 -4.91 12.50
CA MET A 2 59.09 -3.97 12.42
C MET A 2 58.03 -4.24 11.34
N ARG A 3 58.25 -5.13 10.36
CA ARG A 3 57.30 -5.36 9.25
C ARG A 3 56.08 -6.23 9.58
N HIS A 4 56.09 -6.98 10.69
CA HIS A 4 54.97 -7.83 11.08
C HIS A 4 53.94 -7.14 12.00
N PHE A 5 54.33 -6.05 12.67
CA PHE A 5 53.46 -5.34 13.62
C PHE A 5 52.34 -4.55 12.90
N GLY A 6 52.65 -3.94 11.75
CA GLY A 6 51.66 -3.18 10.96
C GLY A 6 50.54 -4.03 10.36
N ARG A 7 50.83 -5.30 9.99
CA ARG A 7 49.81 -6.22 9.45
C ARG A 7 48.83 -6.70 10.52
N PHE A 8 49.28 -6.87 11.75
CA PHE A 8 48.43 -7.27 12.88
C PHE A 8 47.47 -6.15 13.29
N LEU A 9 47.95 -4.90 13.27
CA LEU A 9 47.17 -3.71 13.63
C LEU A 9 46.13 -3.35 12.57
N PHE A 10 46.42 -3.57 11.29
CA PHE A 10 45.43 -3.39 10.21
C PHE A 10 44.33 -4.46 10.27
N PHE A 11 44.68 -5.71 10.61
CA PHE A 11 43.71 -6.81 10.73
C PHE A 11 42.79 -6.63 11.95
N SER A 12 43.31 -6.13 13.08
CA SER A 12 42.50 -5.86 14.27
C SER A 12 41.56 -4.66 14.10
N VAL A 13 41.99 -3.59 13.42
CA VAL A 13 41.13 -2.44 13.09
C VAL A 13 40.04 -2.85 12.09
N PHE A 14 40.35 -3.71 11.11
CA PHE A 14 39.36 -4.23 10.16
C PHE A 14 38.34 -5.16 10.84
N LEU A 15 38.77 -6.05 11.75
CA LEU A 15 37.88 -6.89 12.56
C LEU A 15 37.02 -6.09 13.56
N MET A 16 37.56 -5.03 14.15
CA MET A 16 36.78 -4.09 14.98
C MET A 16 35.77 -3.31 14.15
N GLY A 17 36.14 -2.82 12.96
CA GLY A 17 35.22 -2.12 12.06
C GLY A 17 34.05 -3.00 11.60
N VAL A 18 34.33 -4.28 11.27
CA VAL A 18 33.29 -5.25 10.87
C VAL A 18 32.38 -5.62 12.04
N THR A 19 32.89 -5.72 13.27
CA THR A 19 32.05 -6.01 14.45
C THR A 19 31.24 -4.79 14.91
N PHE A 20 31.75 -3.57 14.76
CA PHE A 20 31.03 -2.33 15.08
C PHE A 20 29.92 -2.03 14.06
N ALA A 21 30.18 -2.16 12.75
CA ALA A 21 29.19 -1.98 11.69
C ALA A 21 28.06 -3.04 11.74
N ARG A 22 28.37 -4.26 12.20
CA ARG A 22 27.38 -5.32 12.44
C ARG A 22 26.44 -4.99 13.61
N ASN A 23 26.89 -4.17 14.57
CA ASN A 23 26.10 -3.74 15.72
C ASN A 23 25.15 -2.59 15.37
N GLU A 24 25.58 -1.63 14.54
CA GLU A 24 24.75 -0.49 14.11
C GLU A 24 23.62 -0.88 13.16
N SER A 25 23.91 -1.70 12.14
CA SER A 25 22.88 -2.20 11.20
C SER A 25 21.81 -3.03 11.92
N THR A 26 22.22 -3.93 12.82
CA THR A 26 21.29 -4.71 13.63
C THR A 26 20.46 -3.82 14.57
N ARG A 27 21.08 -2.81 15.21
CA ARG A 27 20.35 -1.82 16.02
C ARG A 27 19.36 -1.02 15.20
N PHE A 28 19.72 -0.59 13.99
CA PHE A 28 18.80 0.12 13.10
C PHE A 28 17.55 -0.70 12.81
N TYR A 29 17.69 -1.98 12.46
CA TYR A 29 16.53 -2.85 12.23
C TYR A 29 15.75 -3.18 13.52
N ILE A 30 16.42 -3.32 14.67
CA ILE A 30 15.77 -3.49 15.97
C ILE A 30 14.96 -2.24 16.32
N GLU A 31 15.52 -1.04 16.15
CA GLU A 31 14.83 0.23 16.41
C GLU A 31 13.68 0.46 15.42
N GLN A 32 13.84 0.11 14.14
CA GLN A 32 12.76 0.12 13.17
C GLN A 32 11.64 -0.85 13.54
N ASN A 33 11.93 -2.08 13.97
CA ASN A 33 10.90 -3.02 14.44
C ASN A 33 10.24 -2.52 15.70
N ARG A 34 11.03 -2.02 16.66
CA ARG A 34 10.50 -1.48 17.91
C ARG A 34 9.62 -0.26 17.65
N LYS A 35 9.96 0.58 16.67
CA LYS A 35 9.09 1.68 16.20
C LYS A 35 7.85 1.13 15.50
N ALA A 36 7.97 0.12 14.65
CA ALA A 36 6.81 -0.53 14.02
C ALA A 36 5.86 -1.17 15.04
N GLU A 37 6.38 -1.67 16.17
CA GLU A 37 5.60 -2.21 17.29
C GLU A 37 5.04 -1.11 18.24
N ASN A 38 5.76 0.02 18.40
CA ASN A 38 5.38 1.12 19.30
C ASN A 38 4.64 2.29 18.63
N ILE A 39 4.59 2.36 17.30
CA ILE A 39 3.53 3.11 16.64
C ILE A 39 2.28 2.37 17.08
N PHE A 40 1.56 2.95 18.05
CA PHE A 40 0.20 2.57 18.43
C PHE A 40 -0.46 1.96 17.21
N GLN A 41 -1.11 0.80 17.36
CA GLN A 41 -1.96 0.21 16.32
C GLN A 41 -3.02 1.25 15.91
N TYR A 42 -2.60 2.21 15.11
CA TYR A 42 -3.42 3.15 14.37
C TYR A 42 -4.25 2.19 13.57
N ASN A 43 -5.53 2.14 13.93
CA ASN A 43 -6.48 1.21 13.37
C ASN A 43 -6.25 1.24 11.87
N SER A 44 -5.86 0.12 11.24
CA SER A 44 -5.41 0.14 9.85
C SER A 44 -6.51 0.66 8.91
N TYR A 45 -7.75 0.66 9.40
CA TYR A 45 -8.93 1.24 8.78
C TYR A 45 -9.10 2.75 8.98
N GLU A 46 -8.31 3.44 9.80
CA GLU A 46 -8.52 4.85 10.15
C GLU A 46 -8.46 5.77 8.92
N ASN A 47 -7.53 5.54 7.99
CA ASN A 47 -7.48 6.32 6.75
C ASN A 47 -8.71 6.06 5.87
N ILE A 48 -9.24 4.83 5.88
CA ILE A 48 -10.48 4.49 5.16
C ILE A 48 -11.69 5.14 5.83
N ILE A 49 -11.80 5.06 7.16
CA ILE A 49 -12.91 5.61 7.92
C ILE A 49 -12.92 7.13 7.85
N SER A 50 -11.78 7.77 8.11
CA SER A 50 -11.63 9.24 8.01
C SER A 50 -11.81 9.72 6.56
N GLY A 51 -11.27 8.98 5.59
CA GLY A 51 -11.46 9.26 4.16
C GLY A 51 -12.93 9.14 3.74
N GLY A 52 -13.62 8.10 4.20
CA GLY A 52 -15.07 7.90 3.99
C GLY A 52 -15.91 8.99 4.65
N ALA A 53 -15.58 9.38 5.89
CA ALA A 53 -16.25 10.47 6.58
C ALA A 53 -16.04 11.81 5.83
N ALA A 54 -14.82 12.12 5.41
CA ALA A 54 -14.52 13.30 4.60
C ALA A 54 -15.28 13.28 3.26
N PHE A 55 -15.34 12.14 2.59
CA PHE A 55 -16.10 11.97 1.36
C PHE A 55 -17.61 12.23 1.55
N LEU A 56 -18.20 11.70 2.63
CA LEU A 56 -19.61 11.90 2.98
C LEU A 56 -19.91 13.36 3.36
N ILE A 57 -19.11 13.95 4.26
CA ILE A 57 -19.23 15.36 4.68
C ILE A 57 -19.07 16.27 3.46
N GLY A 58 -18.12 15.96 2.60
CA GLY A 58 -17.90 16.68 1.35
C GLY A 58 -19.11 16.61 0.42
N ASN A 59 -19.73 15.46 0.23
CA ASN A 59 -20.94 15.35 -0.60
C ASN A 59 -22.15 16.07 0.00
N ILE A 60 -22.42 15.88 1.30
CA ILE A 60 -23.52 16.56 2.01
C ILE A 60 -23.34 18.07 1.97
N GLY A 61 -22.15 18.55 2.31
CA GLY A 61 -21.83 19.98 2.32
C GLY A 61 -21.93 20.62 0.94
N TYR A 62 -21.52 19.91 -0.12
CA TYR A 62 -21.63 20.40 -1.49
C TYR A 62 -23.09 20.64 -1.89
N VAL A 63 -23.99 19.71 -1.55
CA VAL A 63 -25.43 19.81 -1.89
C VAL A 63 -26.13 20.88 -1.07
N LEU A 64 -25.80 21.02 0.21
CA LEU A 64 -26.46 21.97 1.12
C LEU A 64 -25.94 23.41 0.99
N SER A 65 -24.86 23.64 0.24
CA SER A 65 -24.25 24.96 0.13
C SER A 65 -24.71 25.71 -1.12
N ASP A 66 -25.19 26.94 -0.93
CA ASP A 66 -25.50 27.83 -2.06
C ASP A 66 -24.27 28.61 -2.56
N SER A 67 -23.25 28.78 -1.71
CA SER A 67 -22.03 29.52 -2.06
C SER A 67 -21.11 28.69 -2.95
N GLY A 68 -20.73 29.24 -4.11
CA GLY A 68 -19.76 28.61 -5.02
C GLY A 68 -18.40 28.33 -4.37
N PHE A 69 -17.93 29.22 -3.47
CA PHE A 69 -16.68 28.99 -2.73
C PHE A 69 -16.78 27.81 -1.76
N LEU A 70 -17.92 27.65 -1.08
CA LEU A 70 -18.16 26.51 -0.21
C LEU A 70 -18.24 25.21 -1.02
N LYS A 71 -18.96 25.21 -2.15
CA LYS A 71 -19.01 24.05 -3.07
C LYS A 71 -17.61 23.61 -3.50
N LEU A 72 -16.74 24.55 -3.88
CA LEU A 72 -15.35 24.24 -4.21
C LEU A 72 -14.59 23.62 -3.03
N SER A 73 -14.76 24.17 -1.82
CA SER A 73 -14.10 23.65 -0.61
C SER A 73 -14.57 22.23 -0.30
N TYR A 74 -15.87 21.96 -0.42
CA TYR A 74 -16.42 20.63 -0.23
C TYR A 74 -15.96 19.64 -1.30
N ALA A 75 -15.81 20.06 -2.56
CA ALA A 75 -15.23 19.23 -3.61
C ALA A 75 -13.76 18.86 -3.33
N ALA A 76 -12.97 19.79 -2.77
CA ALA A 76 -11.62 19.50 -2.32
C ALA A 76 -11.60 18.48 -1.16
N ILE A 77 -12.50 18.63 -0.18
CA ILE A 77 -12.66 17.68 0.92
C ILE A 77 -13.03 16.28 0.41
N GLN A 78 -13.95 16.16 -0.57
CA GLN A 78 -14.30 14.88 -1.20
C GLN A 78 -13.06 14.22 -1.82
N THR A 79 -12.26 14.99 -2.57
CA THR A 79 -11.05 14.50 -3.24
C THR A 79 -10.01 14.00 -2.23
N ILE A 80 -9.77 14.77 -1.16
CA ILE A 80 -8.88 14.35 -0.06
C ILE A 80 -9.41 13.06 0.60
N GLY A 81 -10.73 12.96 0.79
CA GLY A 81 -11.37 11.76 1.31
C GLY A 81 -11.08 10.52 0.48
N ILE A 82 -11.22 10.62 -0.84
CA ILE A 82 -10.94 9.51 -1.78
C ILE A 82 -9.46 9.13 -1.75
N ILE A 83 -8.55 10.10 -1.76
CA ILE A 83 -7.11 9.85 -1.66
C ILE A 83 -6.77 9.12 -0.34
N ASN A 84 -7.39 9.51 0.78
CA ASN A 84 -7.19 8.84 2.06
C ASN A 84 -7.73 7.41 2.09
N ILE A 85 -8.85 7.13 1.41
CA ILE A 85 -9.36 5.75 1.24
C ILE A 85 -8.31 4.91 0.49
N GLY A 86 -7.78 5.42 -0.62
CA GLY A 86 -6.70 4.77 -1.38
C GLY A 86 -5.48 4.47 -0.53
N GLN A 87 -4.97 5.48 0.19
CA GLN A 87 -3.85 5.32 1.11
C GLN A 87 -4.15 4.32 2.22
N GLY A 88 -5.40 4.26 2.71
CA GLY A 88 -5.84 3.27 3.68
C GLY A 88 -5.80 1.85 3.14
N ILE A 89 -6.28 1.64 1.91
CA ILE A 89 -6.22 0.34 1.23
C ILE A 89 -4.77 -0.10 1.01
N TYR A 90 -3.92 0.84 0.58
CA TYR A 90 -2.49 0.59 0.45
C TYR A 90 -1.88 0.16 1.79
N LYS A 91 -2.09 0.93 2.86
CA LYS A 91 -1.54 0.62 4.20
C LYS A 91 -2.07 -0.69 4.79
N LEU A 92 -3.31 -1.07 4.47
CA LEU A 92 -3.89 -2.35 4.90
C LEU A 92 -3.22 -3.56 4.24
N LYS A 93 -2.71 -3.41 3.01
CA LYS A 93 -2.18 -4.51 2.20
C LYS A 93 -0.67 -4.51 2.06
N SER A 94 -0.05 -3.34 2.18
CA SER A 94 1.40 -3.18 2.03
C SER A 94 2.11 -3.91 3.17
N PRO A 95 3.05 -4.81 2.86
CA PRO A 95 3.84 -5.47 3.87
C PRO A 95 4.80 -4.46 4.50
N ASN A 96 5.01 -4.55 5.82
CA ASN A 96 6.14 -3.86 6.41
C ASN A 96 7.43 -4.60 6.00
N VAL A 97 8.07 -4.11 4.94
CA VAL A 97 9.26 -4.73 4.32
C VAL A 97 10.38 -4.90 5.35
N ASP A 98 10.68 -3.85 6.12
CA ASP A 98 11.73 -3.85 7.13
C ASP A 98 11.43 -4.85 8.25
N ALA A 99 10.19 -4.90 8.74
CA ALA A 99 9.80 -5.85 9.76
C ALA A 99 9.78 -7.29 9.24
N SER A 100 9.33 -7.49 8.00
CA SER A 100 9.30 -8.81 7.36
C SER A 100 10.71 -9.33 7.11
N PHE A 101 11.62 -8.47 6.66
CA PHE A 101 13.03 -8.80 6.46
C PHE A 101 13.76 -9.03 7.78
N TYR A 102 13.52 -8.20 8.80
CA TYR A 102 14.09 -8.42 10.13
C TYR A 102 13.59 -9.72 10.77
N ARG A 103 12.28 -9.99 10.72
CA ARG A 103 11.71 -11.28 11.16
C ARG A 103 12.33 -12.44 10.40
N MET A 104 12.53 -12.28 9.09
CA MET A 104 13.25 -13.26 8.30
C MET A 104 14.68 -13.44 8.81
N LEU A 105 15.43 -12.40 9.17
CA LEU A 105 16.81 -12.56 9.65
C LEU A 105 16.94 -13.07 11.09
N THR A 106 15.89 -12.90 11.89
CA THR A 106 15.91 -13.17 13.35
C THR A 106 15.08 -14.38 13.77
N ASP A 107 14.48 -15.12 12.83
CA ASP A 107 13.75 -16.34 13.16
C ASP A 107 14.71 -17.43 13.67
N ASN A 108 14.66 -17.67 14.98
CA ASN A 108 15.48 -18.67 15.66
C ASN A 108 15.21 -20.11 15.20
N ARG A 109 14.13 -20.35 14.44
CA ARG A 109 13.81 -21.66 13.85
C ARG A 109 14.62 -21.96 12.60
N ILE A 110 15.22 -20.94 11.96
CA ILE A 110 15.95 -21.11 10.71
C ILE A 110 17.46 -21.15 11.01
N LYS A 111 18.02 -22.36 10.99
CA LYS A 111 19.45 -22.59 11.28
C LYS A 111 20.37 -22.19 10.13
N TYR A 112 19.85 -22.21 8.90
CA TYR A 112 20.54 -21.79 7.67
C TYR A 112 19.53 -21.22 6.68
N TYR A 113 19.80 -20.05 6.12
CA TYR A 113 19.02 -19.49 5.02
C TYR A 113 19.59 -20.01 3.70
N SER A 114 18.77 -20.72 2.93
CA SER A 114 19.10 -21.01 1.53
C SER A 114 18.81 -19.78 0.67
N LYS A 115 19.49 -19.66 -0.48
CA LYS A 115 19.26 -18.55 -1.41
C LYS A 115 17.82 -18.56 -1.90
N GLU A 116 17.28 -19.76 -2.09
CA GLU A 116 15.92 -20.03 -2.54
C GLU A 116 14.90 -19.55 -1.51
N ALA A 117 15.11 -19.84 -0.22
CA ALA A 117 14.19 -19.41 0.84
C ALA A 117 14.15 -17.88 0.99
N ILE A 118 15.29 -17.20 0.83
CA ILE A 118 15.34 -15.74 0.83
C ILE A 118 14.63 -15.18 -0.41
N ALA A 119 14.88 -15.76 -1.58
CA ALA A 119 14.24 -15.34 -2.83
C ALA A 119 12.71 -15.48 -2.76
N ASP A 120 12.20 -16.60 -2.26
CA ASP A 120 10.76 -16.84 -2.10
C ASP A 120 10.11 -15.80 -1.18
N ARG A 121 10.76 -15.44 -0.07
CA ARG A 121 10.25 -14.42 0.86
C ARG A 121 10.30 -13.01 0.28
N LEU A 122 11.35 -12.68 -0.47
CA LEU A 122 11.43 -11.40 -1.18
C LEU A 122 10.34 -11.31 -2.25
N LEU A 123 10.10 -12.38 -3.01
CA LEU A 123 9.02 -12.45 -3.99
C LEU A 123 7.64 -12.28 -3.34
N GLU A 124 7.40 -12.90 -2.18
CA GLU A 124 6.17 -12.70 -1.41
C GLU A 124 5.96 -11.23 -1.00
N ILE A 125 7.01 -10.57 -0.52
CA ILE A 125 6.94 -9.16 -0.10
C ILE A 125 6.66 -8.27 -1.32
N LEU A 126 7.36 -8.47 -2.44
CA LEU A 126 7.14 -7.72 -3.67
C LEU A 126 5.71 -7.92 -4.20
N ALA A 127 5.23 -9.17 -4.23
CA ALA A 127 3.88 -9.49 -4.67
C ALA A 127 2.80 -8.79 -3.82
N LYS A 128 2.96 -8.77 -2.50
CA LYS A 128 2.04 -8.08 -1.58
C LYS A 128 2.06 -6.56 -1.79
N GLU A 129 3.24 -5.99 -2.01
CA GLU A 129 3.43 -4.57 -2.25
C GLU A 129 2.80 -4.12 -3.58
N GLU A 130 3.06 -4.84 -4.67
CA GLU A 130 2.47 -4.54 -5.98
C GLU A 130 0.94 -4.68 -5.95
N ARG A 131 0.43 -5.71 -5.28
CA ARG A 131 -1.01 -5.88 -5.05
C ARG A 131 -1.60 -4.71 -4.26
N ALA A 132 -0.91 -4.22 -3.22
CA ALA A 132 -1.37 -3.09 -2.42
C ALA A 132 -1.47 -1.80 -3.26
N LYS A 133 -0.47 -1.53 -4.11
CA LYS A 133 -0.47 -0.39 -5.04
C LYS A 133 -1.62 -0.49 -6.04
N ARG A 134 -1.77 -1.66 -6.66
CA ARG A 134 -2.82 -1.93 -7.64
C ARG A 134 -4.21 -1.71 -7.04
N LEU A 135 -4.50 -2.30 -5.90
CA LEU A 135 -5.80 -2.15 -5.23
C LEU A 135 -6.04 -0.70 -4.77
N SER A 136 -5.03 -0.01 -4.26
CA SER A 136 -5.13 1.41 -3.91
C SER A 136 -5.53 2.28 -5.10
N LEU A 137 -4.87 2.09 -6.25
CA LEU A 137 -5.18 2.81 -7.48
C LEU A 137 -6.56 2.44 -8.03
N LEU A 138 -6.90 1.15 -8.05
CA LEU A 138 -8.21 0.65 -8.46
C LEU A 138 -9.34 1.37 -7.72
N TYR A 139 -9.30 1.35 -6.38
CA TYR A 139 -10.36 1.94 -5.56
C TYR A 139 -10.36 3.47 -5.63
N SER A 140 -9.19 4.11 -5.57
CA SER A 140 -9.11 5.58 -5.68
C SER A 140 -9.69 6.07 -7.00
N SER A 141 -9.31 5.44 -8.12
CA SER A 141 -9.84 5.80 -9.43
C SER A 141 -11.32 5.45 -9.57
N ALA A 142 -11.79 4.32 -9.04
CA ALA A 142 -13.22 4.00 -9.07
C ALA A 142 -14.07 5.03 -8.30
N PHE A 143 -13.61 5.47 -7.12
CA PHE A 143 -14.30 6.52 -6.36
C PHE A 143 -14.21 7.88 -7.03
N LEU A 144 -13.06 8.26 -7.59
CA LEU A 144 -12.91 9.51 -8.36
C LEU A 144 -13.84 9.50 -9.58
N ALA A 145 -13.88 8.40 -10.34
CA ALA A 145 -14.78 8.27 -11.48
C ALA A 145 -16.23 8.47 -11.06
N THR A 146 -16.66 7.79 -9.98
CA THR A 146 -18.01 7.93 -9.43
C THR A 146 -18.30 9.38 -9.05
N GLN A 147 -17.38 10.05 -8.33
CA GLN A 147 -17.58 11.44 -7.93
C GLN A 147 -17.65 12.38 -9.13
N TYR A 148 -16.80 12.20 -10.15
CA TYR A 148 -16.83 13.03 -11.35
C TYR A 148 -18.12 12.83 -12.14
N PHE A 149 -18.60 11.59 -12.29
CA PHE A 149 -19.89 11.35 -12.93
C PHE A 149 -21.06 11.92 -12.14
N LEU A 150 -21.04 11.84 -10.80
CA LEU A 150 -22.04 12.51 -9.97
C LEU A 150 -22.01 14.03 -10.16
N ASN A 151 -20.82 14.63 -10.21
CA ASN A 151 -20.67 16.07 -10.44
C ASN A 151 -21.14 16.49 -11.84
N ALA A 152 -20.92 15.66 -12.86
CA ALA A 152 -21.40 15.92 -14.22
C ALA A 152 -22.92 15.77 -14.34
N THR A 153 -23.48 14.66 -13.82
CA THR A 153 -24.86 14.24 -14.13
C THR A 153 -25.90 14.66 -13.10
N VAL A 154 -25.53 14.70 -11.81
CA VAL A 154 -26.48 14.93 -10.71
C VAL A 154 -26.44 16.38 -10.26
N TYR A 155 -25.26 16.99 -10.19
CA TYR A 155 -25.11 18.34 -9.66
C TYR A 155 -25.27 19.47 -10.70
N ALA A 156 -25.70 19.12 -11.93
CA ALA A 156 -26.05 20.06 -13.00
C ALA A 156 -25.03 21.20 -13.17
N SER A 157 -23.76 20.81 -13.32
CA SER A 157 -22.66 21.74 -13.58
C SER A 157 -22.90 22.51 -14.87
N GLU A 158 -22.38 23.74 -15.00
CA GLU A 158 -22.41 24.46 -16.29
C GLU A 158 -21.81 23.59 -17.42
N ASP A 159 -22.35 23.66 -18.64
CA ASP A 159 -22.01 22.78 -19.77
C ASP A 159 -20.49 22.57 -20.00
N LYS A 160 -19.68 23.61 -19.77
CA LYS A 160 -18.21 23.52 -19.90
C LYS A 160 -17.55 22.69 -18.80
N VAL A 161 -18.08 22.77 -17.58
CA VAL A 161 -17.58 22.06 -16.39
C VAL A 161 -18.04 20.60 -16.43
N GLU A 162 -19.26 20.34 -16.93
CA GLU A 162 -19.77 18.99 -17.15
C GLU A 162 -18.83 18.17 -18.05
N ASN A 163 -18.42 18.71 -19.20
CA ASN A 163 -17.52 18.03 -20.13
C ASN A 163 -16.16 17.68 -19.51
N ILE A 164 -15.62 18.56 -18.65
CA ILE A 164 -14.38 18.31 -17.92
C ILE A 164 -14.58 17.16 -16.94
N TYR A 165 -15.67 17.15 -16.18
CA TYR A 165 -15.96 16.06 -15.25
C TYR A 165 -16.22 14.73 -15.96
N MET A 166 -16.95 14.72 -17.08
CA MET A 166 -17.13 13.52 -17.90
C MET A 166 -15.79 12.96 -18.39
N PHE A 167 -14.89 13.83 -18.85
CA PHE A 167 -13.56 13.44 -19.30
C PHE A 167 -12.70 12.86 -18.15
N LEU A 168 -12.65 13.53 -17.01
CA LEU A 168 -11.92 13.06 -15.82
C LEU A 168 -12.51 11.75 -15.27
N GLY A 169 -13.83 11.61 -15.30
CA GLY A 169 -14.54 10.38 -14.96
C GLY A 169 -14.14 9.23 -15.87
N GLY A 170 -14.14 9.47 -17.19
CA GLY A 170 -13.72 8.50 -18.20
C GLY A 170 -12.27 8.02 -18.02
N ILE A 171 -11.32 8.93 -17.80
CA ILE A 171 -9.92 8.56 -17.52
C ILE A 171 -9.83 7.65 -16.29
N ASN A 172 -10.52 8.00 -15.22
CA ASN A 172 -10.49 7.21 -13.98
C ASN A 172 -11.15 5.84 -14.13
N VAL A 173 -12.20 5.71 -14.96
CA VAL A 173 -12.75 4.40 -15.33
C VAL A 173 -11.70 3.55 -16.05
N ILE A 174 -10.98 4.12 -17.02
CA ILE A 174 -9.93 3.39 -17.75
C ILE A 174 -8.85 2.92 -16.79
N ILE A 175 -8.40 3.78 -15.87
CA ILE A 175 -7.40 3.41 -14.85
C ILE A 175 -7.94 2.31 -13.94
N ALA A 176 -9.16 2.43 -13.44
CA ALA A 176 -9.78 1.43 -12.57
C ALA A 176 -9.91 0.07 -13.29
N ILE A 177 -10.39 0.06 -14.54
CA ILE A 177 -10.47 -1.17 -15.33
C ILE A 177 -9.08 -1.77 -15.54
N TYR A 178 -8.09 -0.95 -15.92
CA TYR A 178 -6.72 -1.41 -16.09
C TYR A 178 -6.18 -2.05 -14.80
N MET A 179 -6.34 -1.39 -13.65
CA MET A 179 -5.89 -1.92 -12.35
C MET A 179 -6.71 -3.12 -11.85
N GLY A 180 -7.95 -3.27 -12.33
CA GLY A 180 -8.77 -4.45 -12.07
C GLY A 180 -8.32 -5.67 -12.87
N LEU A 181 -7.79 -5.45 -14.08
CA LEU A 181 -7.43 -6.52 -15.02
C LEU A 181 -5.93 -6.86 -15.02
N TYR A 182 -5.06 -5.87 -14.82
CA TYR A 182 -3.61 -6.03 -14.90
C TYR A 182 -3.03 -6.37 -13.53
N LYS A 183 -2.31 -7.49 -13.44
CA LYS A 183 -1.48 -7.86 -12.29
C LYS A 183 -0.01 -7.84 -12.67
N ASP A 184 0.84 -7.41 -11.75
CA ASP A 184 2.29 -7.53 -11.90
C ASP A 184 2.73 -9.01 -11.88
N ASP A 185 3.86 -9.33 -12.50
CA ASP A 185 4.37 -10.70 -12.58
C ASP A 185 4.68 -11.29 -11.19
N SER A 186 5.14 -10.47 -10.25
CA SER A 186 5.34 -10.90 -8.86
C SER A 186 4.01 -11.24 -8.18
N GLU A 187 2.98 -10.42 -8.40
CA GLU A 187 1.62 -10.65 -7.90
C GLU A 187 1.03 -11.93 -8.48
N LYS A 188 1.12 -12.13 -9.81
CA LYS A 188 0.65 -13.34 -10.50
C LYS A 188 1.34 -14.60 -10.00
N PHE A 189 2.67 -14.55 -9.85
CA PHE A 189 3.43 -15.69 -9.38
C PHE A 189 2.97 -16.15 -7.98
N TYR A 190 2.67 -15.21 -7.09
CA TYR A 190 2.34 -15.53 -5.70
C TYR A 190 0.84 -15.79 -5.46
N PHE A 191 -0.04 -14.98 -6.06
CA PHE A 191 -1.50 -15.02 -5.84
C PHE A 191 -2.28 -15.65 -7.01
N GLY A 192 -1.60 -16.04 -8.08
CA GLY A 192 -2.22 -16.56 -9.29
C GLY A 192 -2.82 -15.49 -10.20
N ASP A 193 -3.26 -15.95 -11.37
CA ASP A 193 -3.78 -15.10 -12.46
C ASP A 193 -5.27 -14.74 -12.30
N ASP A 194 -5.99 -15.36 -11.37
CA ASP A 194 -7.44 -15.12 -11.17
C ASP A 194 -7.72 -13.65 -10.80
N TYR A 195 -8.81 -13.05 -11.31
CA TYR A 195 -9.14 -11.65 -10.98
C TYR A 195 -9.51 -11.51 -9.50
N ASP A 196 -8.76 -10.67 -8.78
CA ASP A 196 -9.01 -10.37 -7.37
C ASP A 196 -9.01 -8.85 -7.15
N ILE A 197 -10.20 -8.34 -6.88
CA ILE A 197 -10.48 -6.93 -6.59
C ILE A 197 -10.77 -6.70 -5.11
N SER A 198 -10.76 -7.75 -4.27
CA SER A 198 -11.21 -7.63 -2.88
C SER A 198 -10.09 -7.02 -2.02
N PRO A 199 -10.35 -5.86 -1.39
CA PRO A 199 -9.41 -5.20 -0.49
C PRO A 199 -9.43 -5.88 0.88
N PHE A 200 -10.34 -6.82 1.12
CA PHE A 200 -10.46 -7.55 2.39
C PHE A 200 -10.16 -9.04 2.25
N ALA A 201 -10.07 -9.59 1.04
CA ALA A 201 -9.60 -10.95 0.82
C ALA A 201 -8.14 -11.07 1.26
N TYR A 202 -7.88 -11.95 2.21
CA TYR A 202 -6.55 -12.40 2.60
C TYR A 202 -6.48 -13.90 2.34
N GLN A 203 -5.54 -14.33 1.51
CA GLN A 203 -5.13 -15.72 1.48
C GLN A 203 -3.99 -15.84 2.49
N GLU A 204 -4.31 -16.37 3.66
CA GLU A 204 -3.36 -16.46 4.80
C GLU A 204 -2.33 -17.58 4.58
N ASP A 205 -2.68 -18.58 3.75
CA ASP A 205 -1.77 -19.65 3.34
C ASP A 205 -2.22 -20.27 2.01
N LYS A 206 -1.30 -20.87 1.24
CA LYS A 206 -1.60 -21.51 -0.08
C LYS A 206 -2.74 -22.53 -0.04
N ASN A 207 -3.08 -23.04 1.16
CA ASN A 207 -4.09 -24.06 1.39
C ASN A 207 -5.31 -23.62 2.21
N ASN A 208 -5.40 -22.36 2.67
CA ASN A 208 -6.52 -21.87 3.47
C ASN A 208 -7.01 -20.51 2.97
N PHE A 209 -8.18 -20.51 2.34
CA PHE A 209 -8.96 -19.30 2.05
C PHE A 209 -9.71 -18.91 3.33
N SER A 210 -9.21 -17.92 4.07
CA SER A 210 -9.98 -17.33 5.17
C SER A 210 -10.96 -16.28 4.63
N THR A 211 -12.15 -16.30 5.21
CA THR A 211 -13.39 -15.70 4.72
C THR A 211 -13.38 -14.17 4.78
N GLY A 212 -12.75 -13.52 3.81
CA GLY A 212 -13.18 -12.21 3.32
C GLY A 212 -14.02 -12.45 2.06
N ALA A 213 -15.11 -11.72 1.82
CA ALA A 213 -15.90 -11.87 0.60
C ALA A 213 -14.99 -11.70 -0.64
N ILE A 214 -14.59 -12.82 -1.24
CA ILE A 214 -13.81 -12.84 -2.47
C ILE A 214 -14.84 -12.92 -3.59
N LEU A 215 -15.04 -11.82 -4.30
CA LEU A 215 -15.69 -11.87 -5.61
C LEU A 215 -14.62 -12.30 -6.62
N THR A 216 -14.31 -13.59 -6.64
CA THR A 216 -13.45 -14.16 -7.69
C THR A 216 -14.31 -14.49 -8.89
N PHE A 217 -14.04 -13.87 -10.03
CA PHE A 217 -14.66 -14.25 -11.30
C PHE A 217 -13.68 -15.16 -12.04
N ARG A 218 -14.06 -16.43 -12.22
CA ARG A 218 -13.40 -17.38 -13.12
C ARG A 218 -14.24 -17.49 -14.39
N PHE A 219 -13.65 -17.23 -15.54
CA PHE A 219 -14.25 -17.44 -16.86
C PHE A 219 -13.63 -18.69 -17.51
#